data_AF-A0A450YS71-F1
#
_entry.id   AF-A0A450YS71-F1
#
_cell.length_a   1.000
_cell.length_b   1.000
_cell.length_c   1.000
_cell.angle_alpha   90.00
_cell.angle_beta   90.00
_cell.angle_gamma   90.00
#
_symmetry.space_group_name_H-M   'P 1'
#
loop_
_entity.id
_entity.type
_entity.pdbx_description
1 polymer ?
#
loop_
_entity_poly.entity_id
_entity_poly.type
_entity_poly.pdbx_seq_one_letter_code
_entity_poly.pdbx_strand_id
1 'polypeptide(L)' 'MKADIRYSYRGYAGCISEGDTEDQVLTNIREAIELYFEPIDDDNISCNEGARKVELVI' A
#
# COMPACT_ATOMS: atom_id res chain seq x y z
N MET A 1 -11.76 15.50 -24.51
CA MET A 1 -11.90 14.07 -24.13
C MET A 1 -10.62 13.71 -23.41
N LYS A 2 -10.66 13.53 -22.08
CA LYS A 2 -9.50 13.09 -21.30
C LYS A 2 -9.38 11.57 -21.47
N ALA A 3 -8.18 11.08 -21.77
CA ALA A 3 -7.94 9.64 -21.80
C ALA A 3 -7.94 9.13 -20.36
N ASP A 4 -8.60 8.01 -20.11
CA ASP A 4 -8.71 7.40 -18.80
C ASP A 4 -8.08 6.00 -18.93
N ILE A 5 -6.86 5.88 -18.43
CA ILE A 5 -6.07 4.65 -18.46
C ILE A 5 -6.25 3.96 -17.12
N ARG A 6 -6.58 2.67 -17.14
CA ARG A 6 -6.77 1.86 -15.94
C ARG A 6 -5.87 0.63 -15.92
N TYR A 7 -5.15 0.44 -14.82
CA TYR A 7 -4.39 -0.78 -14.57
C TYR A 7 -4.87 -1.51 -13.33
N SER A 8 -4.84 -2.84 -13.38
CA SER A 8 -5.10 -3.71 -12.23
C SER A 8 -3.85 -4.48 -11.85
N TYR A 9 -3.49 -4.44 -10.57
CA TYR A 9 -2.34 -5.16 -10.03
C TYR A 9 -2.77 -6.56 -9.55
N ARG A 10 -2.27 -7.62 -10.19
CA ARG A 10 -2.63 -9.02 -9.85
C ARG A 10 -2.30 -9.42 -8.40
N GLY A 11 -1.33 -8.76 -7.77
CA GLY A 11 -0.96 -9.02 -6.37
C GLY A 11 -1.95 -8.43 -5.34
N TYR A 12 -2.88 -7.57 -5.77
CA TYR A 12 -3.99 -7.07 -4.97
C TYR A 12 -5.30 -7.28 -5.71
N ALA A 13 -6.00 -8.38 -5.39
CA ALA A 13 -7.34 -8.62 -5.92
C ALA A 13 -8.26 -7.44 -5.52
N GLY A 14 -8.59 -6.59 -6.51
CA GLY A 14 -9.48 -5.44 -6.33
C GLY A 14 -8.85 -4.06 -6.47
N CYS A 15 -7.53 -3.95 -6.68
CA CYS A 15 -6.91 -2.64 -6.89
C CYS A 15 -7.00 -2.24 -8.37
N ILE A 16 -7.75 -1.18 -8.66
CA ILE A 16 -7.81 -0.49 -9.97
C ILE A 16 -7.19 0.89 -9.75
N SER A 17 -6.13 1.19 -10.50
CA SER A 17 -5.51 2.52 -10.54
C SER A 17 -5.90 3.22 -11.84
N GLU A 18 -6.19 4.53 -11.77
CA GLU A 18 -6.67 5.36 -12.88
C GLU A 18 -5.78 6.61 -13.09
N GLY A 19 -5.64 7.07 -14.33
CA GLY A 19 -4.83 8.27 -14.67
C GLY A 19 -4.94 8.69 -16.15
N ASP A 20 -4.55 9.94 -16.41
CA ASP A 20 -4.53 10.56 -17.75
C ASP A 20 -3.39 10.01 -18.63
N THR A 21 -2.31 9.51 -18.02
CA THR A 21 -1.14 8.94 -18.69
C THR A 21 -0.71 7.63 -18.03
N GLU A 22 -0.02 6.76 -18.78
CA GLU A 22 0.54 5.52 -18.25
C GLU A 22 1.48 5.76 -17.05
N ASP A 23 2.35 6.77 -17.14
CA ASP A 23 3.24 7.17 -16.05
C ASP A 23 2.47 7.53 -14.77
N GLN A 24 1.32 8.22 -14.90
CA GLN A 24 0.48 8.57 -13.76
C GLN A 24 -0.10 7.31 -13.11
N VAL A 25 -0.65 6.39 -13.91
CA VAL A 25 -1.24 5.16 -13.39
C VAL A 25 -0.19 4.31 -12.66
N LEU A 26 1.02 4.21 -13.22
CA LEU A 26 2.14 3.48 -12.62
C LEU A 26 2.65 4.15 -11.35
N THR A 27 2.68 5.48 -11.30
CA THR A 27 3.04 6.24 -10.08
C THR A 27 2.03 5.97 -8.98
N ASN A 28 0.73 6.09 -9.28
CA ASN A 28 -0.35 5.78 -8.33
C ASN A 28 -0.24 4.35 -7.77
N ILE A 29 0.11 3.36 -8.62
CA ILE A 29 0.32 1.98 -8.17
C ILE A 29 1.51 1.89 -7.19
N ARG A 30 2.63 2.56 -7.48
CA ARG A 30 3.81 2.57 -6.58
C ARG A 30 3.48 3.20 -5.24
N GLU A 31 2.85 4.37 -5.23
CA GLU A 31 2.46 5.06 -4.00
C GLU A 31 1.51 4.22 -3.14
N ALA A 32 0.52 3.55 -3.76
CA ALA A 32 -0.39 2.66 -3.05
C ALA A 32 0.32 1.44 -2.43
N ILE A 33 1.31 0.88 -3.13
CA ILE A 33 2.14 -0.22 -2.63
C ILE A 33 3.04 0.26 -1.49
N GLU A 34 3.70 1.40 -1.65
CA GLU A 34 4.56 2.01 -0.62
C GLU A 34 3.77 2.27 0.65
N LEU A 35 2.61 2.94 0.55
CA LEU A 35 1.73 3.18 1.69
C LEU A 35 1.28 1.89 2.38
N TYR A 36 1.06 0.81 1.63
CA TYR A 36 0.68 -0.48 2.22
C TYR A 36 1.84 -1.14 2.99
N PHE A 37 3.06 -1.03 2.45
CA PHE A 37 4.26 -1.65 3.02
C PHE A 37 5.10 -0.71 3.88
N GLU A 38 4.61 0.51 4.14
CA GLU A 38 5.26 1.42 5.07
C GLU A 38 5.45 0.69 6.41
N PRO A 39 6.70 0.61 6.91
CA PRO A 39 6.98 -0.07 8.16
C PRO A 39 6.14 0.59 9.26
N ILE A 40 5.42 -0.24 10.01
CA ILE A 40 4.75 0.24 11.19
C ILE A 40 5.85 0.64 12.17
N ASP A 41 5.85 1.91 12.57
CA ASP A 41 6.76 2.39 13.60
C ASP A 41 6.46 1.62 14.90
N ASP A 42 7.45 0.92 15.43
CA ASP A 42 7.31 0.06 16.62
C ASP A 42 6.82 0.83 17.86
N ASP A 43 7.05 2.14 17.86
CA ASP A 43 6.60 3.09 18.89
C ASP A 43 5.10 3.43 18.77
N ASN A 44 4.48 3.23 17.59
CA ASN A 44 3.06 3.50 17.33
C ASN A 44 2.16 2.26 17.48
N ILE A 45 2.70 1.09 17.83
CA ILE A 45 1.92 -0.12 18.05
C ILE A 45 1.25 -0.04 19.43
N SER A 46 0.01 0.45 19.47
CA SER A 46 -0.82 0.32 20.67
C SER A 46 -1.24 -1.14 20.85
N CYS A 47 -0.79 -1.74 21.95
CA CYS A 47 -1.17 -3.09 22.34
C CYS A 47 -2.38 -3.03 23.27
N ASN A 48 -3.38 -3.87 23.05
CA ASN A 48 -4.51 -4.02 23.98
C ASN A 48 -4.03 -4.49 25.37
N GLU A 49 -4.78 -4.15 26.43
CA GLU A 49 -4.50 -4.65 27.78
C GLU A 49 -4.42 -6.19 27.80
N GLY A 50 -3.30 -6.72 28.28
CA GLY A 50 -3.03 -8.16 28.33
C GLY A 50 -2.33 -8.75 27.10
N ALA A 51 -2.06 -7.96 26.05
CA ALA A 51 -1.25 -8.40 24.91
C ALA A 51 0.25 -8.50 25.29
N ARG A 52 0.93 -9.52 24.77
CA ARG A 52 2.37 -9.75 24.99
C ARG A 52 3.17 -9.31 23.76
N LYS A 53 3.99 -8.27 23.89
CA LYS A 53 4.97 -7.87 22.87
C LYS A 53 6.18 -8.82 22.94
N VAL A 54 6.59 -9.36 21.80
CA VAL A 54 7.77 -10.25 21.68
C VAL A 54 8.61 -9.74 20.53
N GLU A 55 9.90 -9.49 20.78
CA GLU A 55 10.86 -9.12 19.75
C GLU A 55 11.44 -10.40 19.14
N LEU A 56 11.31 -10.54 17.82
CA LEU A 56 11.89 -11.65 17.07
C LEU A 56 13.20 -11.20 16.45
N VAL A 57 14.30 -11.77 16.91
CA VAL A 57 15.62 -11.62 16.30
C VAL A 57 15.86 -12.85 15.42
N ILE A 58 16.04 -12.63 14.11
CA ILE A 58 16.31 -13.68 13.11
C ILE A 58 17.81 -13.97 13.03
#